data_AF-A0A5A8AFZ4-F1
#
_entry.id   AF-A0A5A8AFZ4-F1
#
_cell.length_a   1.000
_cell.length_b   1.000
_cell.length_c   1.000
_cell.angle_alpha   90.00
_cell.angle_beta   90.00
_cell.angle_gamma   90.00
#
_symmetry.space_group_name_H-M   'P 1'
#
loop_
_entity.id
_entity.type
_entity.pdbx_description
1 polymer ?
#
loop_
_entity_poly.entity_id
_entity_poly.type
_entity_poly.pdbx_seq_one_letter_code
_entity_poly.pdbx_strand_id
1 'polypeptide(L)'
;MKKLFFAFCMMSVCSSQTLTAQSKAPAKSQTTNSTASMMKSLRNKMIQGMVVNGIPKAKTEKFADCFIKDLGEKLTPEELALFSKLNDVKPGQNPPKELIKKAEDMGINEKMQTVGMNCSSLLK
;
A
#
# COMPACT_ATOMS: atom_id res chain seq x y z
N MET A 1 -19.11 16.81 33.91
CA MET A 1 -17.91 17.07 34.75
C MET A 1 -16.65 16.91 33.90
N LYS A 2 -15.83 17.97 33.87
CA LYS A 2 -14.34 18.00 33.85
C LYS A 2 -13.62 16.91 33.03
N LYS A 3 -13.05 17.19 31.85
CA LYS A 3 -11.76 17.88 31.57
C LYS A 3 -10.53 17.28 32.31
N LEU A 4 -9.46 17.08 31.52
CA LEU A 4 -8.02 16.91 31.84
C LEU A 4 -7.58 15.45 32.05
N PHE A 5 -6.60 14.90 31.32
CA PHE A 5 -5.26 15.46 31.15
C PHE A 5 -4.81 15.62 29.70
N PHE A 6 -4.74 16.90 29.30
CA PHE A 6 -3.94 17.41 28.20
C PHE A 6 -2.71 18.03 28.86
N ALA A 7 -1.54 17.39 28.77
CA ALA A 7 -0.29 17.96 29.30
C ALA A 7 0.94 17.27 28.67
N PHE A 8 1.29 17.68 27.45
CA PHE A 8 2.68 18.06 27.18
C PHE A 8 2.69 19.05 26.02
N CYS A 9 2.53 20.33 26.39
CA CYS A 9 2.72 21.46 25.51
C CYS A 9 4.21 21.83 25.46
N MET A 10 4.59 22.41 24.32
CA MET A 10 5.69 23.38 24.18
C MET A 10 7.13 22.84 24.26
N MET A 11 7.69 22.58 23.09
CA MET A 11 8.94 23.26 22.72
C MET A 11 8.97 23.60 21.23
N SER A 12 9.09 24.91 21.01
CA SER A 12 9.74 25.59 19.88
C SER A 12 9.13 25.47 18.48
N VAL A 13 8.26 26.44 18.23
CA VAL A 13 8.18 27.23 16.99
C VAL A 13 9.57 27.71 16.55
N CYS A 14 9.91 27.48 15.29
CA CYS A 14 10.88 28.24 14.47
C CYS A 14 10.70 27.73 13.03
N SER A 15 10.61 28.47 11.94
CA SER A 15 10.32 29.87 11.61
C SER A 15 10.03 29.84 10.10
N SER A 16 9.22 30.79 9.64
CA SER A 16 9.24 31.33 8.27
C SER A 16 8.59 30.54 7.12
N GLN A 17 7.44 31.06 6.69
CA GLN A 17 7.17 31.51 5.32
C GLN A 17 7.41 30.51 4.17
N THR A 18 6.33 30.02 3.57
CA THR A 18 5.88 30.51 2.26
C THR A 18 4.55 29.84 1.88
N LEU A 19 3.50 30.65 1.77
CA LEU A 19 2.41 30.35 0.86
C LEU A 19 3.03 30.18 -0.53
N THR A 20 2.90 29.00 -1.12
CA THR A 20 2.70 28.90 -2.56
C THR A 20 1.51 27.99 -2.80
N ALA A 21 0.41 28.63 -3.18
CA ALA A 21 -0.65 27.98 -3.92
C ALA A 21 -0.03 27.42 -5.22
N GLN A 22 0.13 26.11 -5.32
CA GLN A 22 0.33 25.45 -6.61
C GLN A 22 -1.01 24.93 -7.11
N SER A 23 -1.54 25.73 -8.04
CA SER A 23 -2.57 25.45 -9.00
C SER A 23 -2.62 23.99 -9.48
N LYS A 24 -3.86 23.49 -9.57
CA LYS A 24 -4.37 22.54 -10.57
C LYS A 24 -3.32 22.06 -11.58
N ALA A 25 -2.82 20.84 -11.39
CA ALA A 25 -2.25 20.05 -12.47
C ALA A 25 -3.30 19.00 -12.91
N PRO A 26 -3.57 18.84 -14.23
CA PRO A 26 -4.61 17.96 -14.70
C PRO A 26 -4.20 16.50 -14.50
N ALA A 27 -5.04 15.77 -13.78
CA ALA A 27 -5.03 14.32 -13.72
C ALA A 27 -5.32 13.76 -15.13
N LYS A 28 -4.28 13.52 -15.94
CA LYS A 28 -4.47 12.80 -17.22
C LYS A 28 -3.31 11.98 -17.77
N SER A 29 -2.19 11.84 -17.07
CA SER A 29 -1.06 11.02 -17.59
C SER A 29 -0.38 10.09 -16.57
N GLN A 30 -0.97 9.90 -15.39
CA GLN A 30 -0.26 9.32 -14.25
C GLN A 30 -0.74 7.92 -13.83
N THR A 31 -1.74 7.35 -14.48
CA THR A 31 -2.30 6.06 -14.04
C THR A 31 -1.34 4.89 -14.30
N THR A 32 -0.70 4.84 -15.48
CA THR A 32 0.17 3.72 -15.86
C THR A 32 1.51 3.72 -15.11
N ASN A 33 2.12 4.89 -14.92
CA ASN A 33 3.35 5.03 -14.13
C ASN A 33 3.11 4.81 -12.63
N SER A 34 1.92 5.17 -12.12
CA SER A 34 1.56 4.94 -10.73
C SER A 34 1.46 3.45 -10.43
N THR A 35 0.80 2.64 -11.26
CA THR A 35 0.62 1.21 -11.00
C THR A 35 1.96 0.45 -11.02
N ALA A 36 2.84 0.72 -12.00
CA ALA A 36 4.16 0.09 -12.04
C ALA A 36 5.03 0.48 -10.83
N SER A 37 4.99 1.76 -10.43
CA SER A 37 5.68 2.24 -9.22
C SER A 37 5.12 1.61 -7.94
N MET A 38 3.79 1.47 -7.84
CA MET A 38 3.11 0.80 -6.73
C MET A 38 3.50 -0.68 -6.63
N MET A 39 3.48 -1.41 -7.75
CA MET A 39 3.88 -2.83 -7.80
C MET A 39 5.34 -3.00 -7.37
N LYS A 40 6.24 -2.09 -7.80
CA LYS A 40 7.64 -2.09 -7.37
C LYS A 40 7.81 -1.82 -5.87
N SER A 41 7.05 -0.87 -5.33
CA SER A 41 7.03 -0.57 -3.90
C SER A 41 6.55 -1.77 -3.08
N LEU A 42 5.45 -2.39 -3.50
CA LEU A 42 4.89 -3.58 -2.86
C LEU A 42 5.87 -4.75 -2.89
N ARG A 43 6.50 -5.00 -4.05
CA ARG A 43 7.58 -5.99 -4.21
C ARG A 43 8.68 -5.78 -3.18
N ASN A 44 9.18 -4.54 -3.05
CA ASN A 44 10.27 -4.23 -2.14
C ASN A 44 9.85 -4.37 -0.67
N LYS A 45 8.64 -3.94 -0.30
CA LYS A 45 8.08 -4.14 1.06
C LYS A 45 7.97 -5.62 1.40
N MET A 46 7.49 -6.46 0.46
CA MET A 46 7.45 -7.92 0.63
C MET A 46 8.86 -8.49 0.82
N ILE A 47 9.81 -8.09 -0.03
CA ILE A 47 11.19 -8.59 0.07
C ILE A 47 11.79 -8.25 1.43
N GLN A 48 11.67 -7.00 1.85
CA GLN A 48 12.19 -6.53 3.11
C GLN A 48 11.55 -7.28 4.30
N GLY A 49 10.21 -7.38 4.34
CA GLY A 49 9.50 -8.03 5.43
C GLY A 49 9.86 -9.51 5.57
N MET A 50 9.93 -10.24 4.46
CA MET A 50 10.24 -11.67 4.47
C MET A 50 11.70 -11.97 4.78
N VAL A 51 12.63 -11.14 4.31
CA VAL A 51 14.06 -11.26 4.67
C VAL A 51 14.27 -10.97 6.15
N VAL A 52 13.60 -9.94 6.70
CA VAL A 52 13.63 -9.65 8.15
C VAL A 52 13.09 -10.83 8.96
N ASN A 53 12.11 -11.57 8.42
CA ASN A 53 11.57 -12.79 9.03
C ASN A 53 12.44 -14.05 8.79
N GLY A 54 13.65 -13.91 8.26
CA GLY A 54 14.62 -14.99 8.11
C GLY A 54 14.51 -15.81 6.82
N ILE A 55 13.65 -15.41 5.86
CA ILE A 55 13.56 -16.10 4.57
C ILE A 55 14.72 -15.66 3.66
N PRO A 56 15.45 -16.59 3.02
CA PRO A 56 16.57 -16.24 2.14
C PRO A 56 16.16 -15.26 1.04
N LYS A 57 16.94 -14.19 0.86
CA LYS A 57 16.67 -13.12 -0.12
C LYS A 57 16.36 -13.66 -1.51
N ALA A 58 17.11 -14.65 -1.99
CA ALA A 58 16.90 -15.24 -3.32
C ALA A 58 15.54 -15.96 -3.46
N LYS A 59 15.04 -16.61 -2.39
CA LYS A 59 13.70 -17.24 -2.39
C LYS A 59 12.62 -16.17 -2.35
N THR A 60 12.82 -15.18 -1.49
CA THR A 60 11.92 -14.05 -1.32
C THR A 60 11.77 -13.23 -2.61
N GLU A 61 12.85 -12.95 -3.33
CA GLU A 61 12.81 -12.23 -4.61
C GLU A 61 11.97 -12.99 -5.63
N LYS A 62 12.22 -14.30 -5.79
CA LYS A 62 11.42 -15.16 -6.70
C LYS A 62 9.94 -15.19 -6.32
N PHE A 63 9.65 -15.31 -5.02
CA PHE A 63 8.27 -15.27 -4.52
C PHE A 63 7.61 -13.93 -4.81
N ALA A 64 8.27 -12.81 -4.49
CA ALA A 64 7.75 -11.47 -4.71
C ALA A 64 7.51 -11.19 -6.20
N ASP A 65 8.42 -11.63 -7.08
CA ASP A 65 8.26 -11.53 -8.54
C ASP A 65 7.05 -12.32 -9.03
N CYS A 66 6.89 -13.57 -8.58
CA CYS A 66 5.73 -14.39 -8.90
C CYS A 66 4.43 -13.77 -8.39
N PHE A 67 4.42 -13.29 -7.15
CA PHE A 67 3.24 -12.71 -6.51
C PHE A 67 2.78 -11.45 -7.23
N ILE A 68 3.69 -10.52 -7.55
CA ILE A 68 3.34 -9.28 -8.27
C ILE A 68 2.79 -9.59 -9.67
N LYS A 69 3.34 -10.60 -10.34
CA LYS A 69 2.81 -11.05 -11.63
C LYS A 69 1.39 -11.58 -11.49
N ASP A 70 1.14 -12.51 -10.56
CA ASP A 70 -0.19 -13.08 -10.33
C ASP A 70 -1.21 -12.01 -9.90
N LEU A 71 -0.78 -11.02 -9.10
CA LEU A 71 -1.60 -9.88 -8.71
C LEU A 71 -2.00 -9.03 -9.93
N GLY A 72 -1.06 -8.76 -10.84
CA GLY A 72 -1.31 -8.00 -12.06
C GLY A 72 -2.17 -8.72 -13.10
N GLU A 73 -2.21 -10.06 -13.07
CA GLU A 73 -3.06 -10.88 -13.93
C GLU A 73 -4.50 -11.00 -13.39
N LYS A 74 -4.67 -11.02 -12.06
CA LYS A 74 -5.97 -11.22 -11.40
C LYS A 74 -6.74 -9.94 -11.12
N LEU A 75 -6.03 -8.83 -10.92
CA LEU A 75 -6.64 -7.54 -10.62
C LEU A 75 -6.52 -6.59 -11.81
N THR A 76 -7.62 -5.91 -12.10
CA THR A 76 -7.66 -4.80 -13.06
C THR A 76 -6.84 -3.61 -12.53
N PRO A 77 -6.45 -2.64 -13.39
CA PRO A 77 -5.73 -1.45 -12.95
C PRO A 77 -6.43 -0.65 -11.85
N GLU A 78 -7.77 -0.59 -11.87
CA GLU A 78 -8.55 0.11 -10.83
C GLU A 78 -8.52 -0.65 -9.50
N GLU A 79 -8.65 -1.99 -9.54
CA GLU A 79 -8.57 -2.85 -8.36
C GLU A 79 -7.17 -2.81 -7.75
N LEU A 80 -6.11 -2.80 -8.57
CA LEU A 80 -4.73 -2.62 -8.10
C LEU A 80 -4.53 -1.27 -7.40
N ALA A 81 -5.11 -0.20 -7.94
CA ALA A 81 -5.03 1.12 -7.31
C ALA A 81 -5.77 1.14 -5.95
N LEU A 82 -6.93 0.48 -5.86
CA LEU A 82 -7.67 0.36 -4.60
C LEU A 82 -6.93 -0.52 -3.58
N PHE A 83 -6.42 -1.67 -4.02
CA PHE A 83 -5.57 -2.55 -3.22
C PHE A 83 -4.35 -1.81 -2.67
N SER A 84 -3.68 -0.99 -3.49
CA SER A 84 -2.54 -0.18 -3.03
C SER A 84 -2.94 0.82 -1.95
N LYS A 85 -4.10 1.48 -2.08
CA LYS A 85 -4.59 2.43 -1.07
C LYS A 85 -4.92 1.75 0.25
N LEU A 86 -5.47 0.53 0.20
CA LEU A 86 -5.75 -0.27 1.39
C LEU A 86 -4.45 -0.71 2.10
N ASN A 87 -3.37 -0.97 1.35
CA ASN A 87 -2.07 -1.38 1.90
C ASN A 87 -1.17 -0.23 2.36
N ASP A 88 -1.47 1.02 1.99
CA ASP A 88 -0.72 2.19 2.46
C ASP A 88 -1.28 2.80 3.75
N VAL A 89 -2.34 2.20 4.31
CA VAL A 89 -2.86 2.57 5.63
C VAL A 89 -1.81 2.26 6.69
N LYS A 90 -1.50 3.25 7.53
CA LYS A 90 -0.46 3.12 8.55
C LYS A 90 -0.84 2.04 9.57
N PRO A 91 0.13 1.30 10.13
CA PRO A 91 -0.12 0.39 11.25
C PRO A 91 -0.86 1.11 12.38
N GLY A 92 -1.97 0.54 12.85
CA GLY A 92 -2.81 1.12 13.90
C GLY A 92 -3.90 2.10 13.41
N GLN A 93 -3.96 2.41 12.11
CA GLN A 93 -5.11 3.09 11.50
C GLN A 93 -6.03 2.07 10.82
N ASN A 94 -7.33 2.26 10.98
CA ASN A 94 -8.31 1.52 10.19
C ASN A 94 -8.38 2.14 8.78
N PRO A 95 -8.47 1.32 7.72
CA PRO A 95 -8.73 1.82 6.38
C PRO A 95 -10.07 2.57 6.35
N PRO A 96 -10.19 3.65 5.54
CA PRO A 96 -11.45 4.34 5.34
C PRO A 96 -12.56 3.35 4.93
N LYS A 97 -13.72 3.41 5.59
CA LYS A 97 -14.85 2.49 5.33
C LYS A 97 -15.29 2.50 3.87
N GLU A 98 -15.20 3.65 3.20
CA GLU A 98 -15.53 3.77 1.79
C GLU A 98 -14.61 2.95 0.87
N LEU A 99 -13.32 2.85 1.20
CA LEU A 99 -12.38 2.03 0.44
C LEU A 99 -12.63 0.54 0.66
N ILE A 100 -12.99 0.15 1.89
CA ILE A 100 -13.35 -1.22 2.23
C ILE A 100 -14.59 -1.63 1.43
N LYS A 101 -15.66 -0.82 1.52
CA LYS A 101 -16.90 -1.09 0.78
C LYS A 101 -16.66 -1.16 -0.73
N LYS A 102 -15.87 -0.23 -1.27
CA LYS A 102 -15.52 -0.26 -2.70
C LYS A 102 -14.77 -1.55 -3.07
N ALA A 103 -13.91 -2.06 -2.20
CA ALA A 103 -13.16 -3.29 -2.47
C ALA A 103 -14.05 -4.54 -2.41
N GLU A 104 -15.05 -4.53 -1.52
CA GLU A 104 -16.11 -5.55 -1.45
C GLU A 104 -16.97 -5.52 -2.72
N ASP A 105 -17.45 -4.33 -3.13
CA ASP A 105 -18.28 -4.15 -4.33
C ASP A 105 -17.54 -4.58 -5.62
N MET A 106 -16.21 -4.47 -5.64
CA MET A 106 -15.35 -4.91 -6.76
C MET A 106 -14.94 -6.39 -6.67
N GLY A 107 -15.30 -7.10 -5.59
CA GLY A 107 -14.93 -8.51 -5.41
C GLY A 107 -13.42 -8.75 -5.22
N ILE A 108 -12.70 -7.76 -4.68
CA ILE A 108 -11.24 -7.87 -4.46
C ILE A 108 -10.93 -8.96 -3.44
N ASN A 109 -11.75 -9.10 -2.41
CA ASN A 109 -11.54 -10.08 -1.34
C ASN A 109 -11.50 -11.51 -1.89
N GLU A 110 -12.45 -11.86 -2.75
CA GLU A 110 -12.57 -13.17 -3.39
C GLU A 110 -11.38 -13.43 -4.32
N LYS A 111 -11.01 -12.44 -5.13
CA LYS A 111 -9.85 -12.55 -6.04
C LYS A 111 -8.56 -12.80 -5.25
N MET A 112 -8.37 -12.07 -4.15
CA MET A 112 -7.19 -12.16 -3.29
C MET A 112 -7.03 -13.52 -2.60
N GLN A 113 -8.10 -14.31 -2.41
CA GLN A 113 -7.99 -15.67 -1.84
C GLN A 113 -7.12 -16.59 -2.68
N THR A 114 -7.09 -16.38 -4.00
CA THR A 114 -6.32 -17.21 -4.92
C THR A 114 -4.96 -16.61 -5.26
N VAL A 115 -4.73 -15.33 -4.96
CA VAL A 115 -3.50 -14.62 -5.31
C VAL A 115 -2.31 -15.22 -4.56
N GLY A 116 -1.23 -15.52 -5.26
CA GLY A 116 0.01 -16.03 -4.68
C GLY A 116 -0.02 -17.51 -4.28
N MET A 117 -1.16 -18.21 -4.40
CA MET A 117 -1.26 -19.65 -4.08
C MET A 117 -0.25 -20.47 -4.89
N ASN A 118 -0.12 -20.17 -6.18
CA ASN A 118 0.83 -20.83 -7.08
C ASN A 118 2.30 -20.45 -6.81
N CYS A 119 2.53 -19.34 -6.11
CA CYS A 119 3.87 -18.85 -5.77
C CYS A 119 4.39 -19.44 -4.45
N SER A 120 3.50 -19.99 -3.60
CA SER A 120 3.84 -20.50 -2.26
C SER A 120 4.93 -21.58 -2.25
N SER A 121 5.03 -22.38 -3.32
CA SER A 121 6.06 -23.41 -3.48
C SER A 121 7.48 -22.83 -3.51
N LEU A 122 7.66 -21.56 -3.89
CA LEU A 122 8.96 -20.88 -3.95
C LEU A 122 9.56 -20.58 -2.57
N LEU A 123 8.75 -20.71 -1.52
CA LEU A 123 9.14 -20.50 -0.13
C LEU A 123 9.51 -21.79 0.61
N LYS A 124 9.25 -22.95 0.01
CA LYS A 124 9.72 -24.25 0.51
C LYS A 124 11.23 -24.37 0.26
#